data_AF-A0A848P5H9-F1
#
_entry.id   AF-A0A848P5H9-F1
#
_cell.length_a   1.000
_cell.length_b   1.000
_cell.length_c   1.000
_cell.angle_alpha   90.00
_cell.angle_beta   90.00
_cell.angle_gamma   90.00
#
_symmetry.space_group_name_H-M   'P 1'
#
loop_
_entity.id
_entity.type
_entity.pdbx_description
1 polymer ?
#
loop_
_entity_poly.entity_id
_entity_poly.type
_entity_poly.pdbx_seq_one_letter_code
_entity_poly.pdbx_strand_id
1 'polypeptide(L)'
;MAFKKSDNPRTEGVLLRLTPDEKAQLTARANDCAMPVTEYLRARAFAGRTRNRSDVDAINLLREIADNLKDLHRSAGTTHGDQLQAALDQTVAAIQRVWASGANR
;
A
#
# COMPACT_ATOMS: atom_id res chain seq x y z
N MET A 1 -9.33 24.95 -5.03
CA MET A 1 -9.16 23.76 -4.16
C MET A 1 -9.67 24.13 -2.77
N ALA A 2 -10.87 23.70 -2.39
CA ALA A 2 -11.41 23.95 -1.04
C ALA A 2 -11.00 22.79 -0.12
N PHE A 3 -10.20 23.07 0.90
CA PHE A 3 -9.80 22.07 1.88
C PHE A 3 -11.01 21.73 2.77
N LYS A 4 -11.43 20.45 2.75
CA LYS A 4 -12.52 19.96 3.59
C LYS A 4 -12.10 20.05 5.05
N LYS A 5 -12.81 20.84 5.85
CA LYS A 5 -12.54 21.01 7.28
C LYS A 5 -12.81 19.65 7.97
N SER A 6 -11.81 19.10 8.64
CA SER A 6 -11.96 17.86 9.41
C SER A 6 -12.56 18.17 10.79
N ASP A 7 -13.52 17.37 11.26
CA ASP A 7 -14.16 17.54 12.58
C ASP A 7 -13.18 17.40 13.76
N ASN A 8 -12.03 16.75 13.56
CA ASN A 8 -10.97 16.65 14.57
C ASN A 8 -9.59 16.97 13.95
N PRO A 9 -9.23 18.27 13.85
CA PRO A 9 -7.94 18.68 13.30
C PRO A 9 -6.80 18.35 14.26
N ARG A 10 -5.62 18.06 13.69
CA ARG A 10 -4.40 17.78 14.45
C ARG A 10 -3.80 19.10 14.93
N THR A 11 -3.98 19.43 16.21
CA THR A 11 -3.52 20.70 16.82
C THR A 11 -2.23 20.58 17.62
N GLU A 12 -1.94 19.40 18.17
CA GLU A 12 -0.77 19.15 19.02
C GLU A 12 0.44 18.67 18.22
N GLY A 13 1.63 19.13 18.61
CA GLY A 13 2.91 18.78 18.01
C GLY A 13 3.91 18.21 19.02
N VAL A 14 4.79 17.31 18.57
CA VAL A 14 5.87 16.74 19.37
C VAL A 14 7.20 17.06 18.72
N LEU A 15 8.13 17.64 19.48
CA LEU A 15 9.51 17.86 19.04
C LEU A 15 10.34 16.60 19.30
N LEU A 16 10.88 16.01 18.24
CA LEU A 16 11.77 14.85 18.33
C LEU A 16 13.22 15.28 18.07
N ARG A 17 14.08 15.13 19.08
CA ARG A 17 15.53 15.33 18.92
C ARG A 17 16.17 14.01 18.51
N LEU A 18 16.96 14.06 17.45
CA LEU A 18 17.63 12.90 16.86
C LEU A 18 19.09 13.26 16.60
N THR A 19 19.95 12.26 16.74
CA THR A 19 21.29 12.28 16.15
C THR A 19 21.20 12.24 14.62
N PRO A 20 22.27 12.62 13.89
CA PRO A 20 22.31 12.51 12.43
C PRO A 20 22.03 11.09 11.92
N ASP A 21 22.58 10.08 12.59
CA ASP A 21 22.42 8.68 12.22
C ASP A 21 20.99 8.18 12.44
N GLU A 22 20.38 8.52 13.58
CA GLU A 22 18.97 8.19 13.83
C GLU A 22 18.06 8.84 12.79
N LYS A 23 18.31 10.11 12.45
CA LYS A 23 17.55 10.80 11.40
C LYS A 23 17.69 10.11 10.04
N ALA A 24 18.89 9.66 9.68
CA ALA A 24 19.13 8.94 8.44
C ALA A 24 18.37 7.61 8.40
N GLN A 25 18.43 6.82 9.48
CA GLN A 25 17.68 5.55 9.58
C GLN A 25 16.17 5.76 9.50
N LEU A 26 15.65 6.80 10.15
CA LEU A 26 14.22 7.09 10.18
C LEU A 26 13.73 7.55 8.80
N THR A 27 14.54 8.33 8.10
CA THR A 27 14.27 8.76 6.72
C THR A 27 14.30 7.58 5.76
N ALA A 28 15.29 6.69 5.88
CA ALA A 28 15.38 5.48 5.06
C ALA A 28 14.13 4.61 5.22
N ARG A 29 13.72 4.32 6.47
CA ARG A 29 12.51 3.51 6.75
C ARG A 29 11.22 4.15 6.25
N ALA A 30 11.11 5.47 6.34
CA ALA A 30 9.95 6.20 5.83
C ALA A 30 9.90 6.13 4.28
N ASN A 31 11.06 6.28 3.62
CA ASN A 31 11.21 6.11 2.18
C ASN A 31 10.87 4.68 1.73
N ASP A 32 11.33 3.68 2.49
CA ASP A 32 11.02 2.27 2.27
C ASP A 32 9.52 2.00 2.37
N CYS A 33 8.75 2.84 3.08
CA CYS A 33 7.30 2.76 3.18
C CYS A 33 6.58 3.78 2.26
N ALA A 34 7.32 4.47 1.38
CA ALA A 34 6.82 5.51 0.47
C ALA A 34 5.98 6.60 1.15
N MET A 35 6.34 7.01 2.38
CA MET A 35 5.58 7.98 3.17
C MET A 35 6.49 9.02 3.83
N PRO A 36 5.98 10.23 4.12
CA PRO A 36 6.71 11.23 4.90
C PRO A 36 7.07 10.70 6.29
N VAL A 37 8.20 11.16 6.83
CA VAL A 37 8.71 10.77 8.17
C VAL A 37 7.67 10.95 9.28
N THR A 38 6.90 12.04 9.24
CA THR A 38 5.87 12.33 10.24
C THR A 38 4.68 11.37 10.14
N GLU A 39 4.30 10.99 8.92
CA GLU A 39 3.24 10.03 8.66
C GLU A 39 3.70 8.61 9.02
N TYR A 40 4.94 8.26 8.71
CA TYR A 40 5.58 7.02 9.12
C TYR A 40 5.57 6.83 10.63
N LEU A 41 6.05 7.83 11.38
CA LEU A 41 6.09 7.78 12.83
C LEU A 41 4.69 7.62 13.42
N ARG A 42 3.71 8.36 12.87
CA ARG A 42 2.33 8.29 13.34
C ARG A 42 1.69 6.93 13.01
N ALA A 43 1.86 6.45 11.78
CA ALA A 43 1.34 5.15 11.37
C ALA A 43 1.95 4.03 12.23
N ARG A 44 3.25 4.09 12.51
CA ARG A 44 3.91 3.13 13.38
C ARG A 44 3.47 3.23 14.85
N ALA A 45 3.26 4.44 15.37
CA ALA A 45 2.85 4.67 16.75
C ALA A 45 1.37 4.34 17.02
N PHE A 46 0.46 4.62 16.08
CA PHE A 46 -0.99 4.56 16.31
C PHE A 46 -1.73 3.53 15.45
N ALA A 47 -1.25 3.24 14.24
CA ALA A 47 -1.81 2.19 13.38
C ALA A 47 -1.02 0.86 13.51
N GLY A 48 0.08 0.87 14.25
CA GLY A 48 0.93 -0.27 14.56
C GLY A 48 1.86 -0.69 13.43
N ARG A 49 1.39 -0.73 12.17
CA ARG A 49 2.14 -1.36 11.07
C ARG A 49 2.19 -0.48 9.82
N THR A 50 3.39 -0.22 9.32
CA THR A 50 3.67 0.53 8.09
C THR A 50 4.07 -0.44 6.99
N ARG A 51 3.35 -0.46 5.86
CA ARG A 51 3.68 -1.33 4.73
C ARG A 51 4.92 -0.86 4.00
N ASN A 52 5.74 -1.82 3.58
CA ASN A 52 6.85 -1.52 2.69
C ASN A 52 6.33 -1.17 1.29
N ARG A 53 7.07 -0.30 0.62
CA ARG A 53 6.88 0.15 -0.76
C ARG A 53 6.83 -1.04 -1.71
N SER A 54 7.66 -2.06 -1.49
CA SER A 54 7.63 -3.29 -2.28
C SER A 54 6.29 -4.02 -2.20
N ASP A 55 5.63 -4.03 -1.05
CA ASP A 55 4.31 -4.65 -0.90
C ASP A 55 3.24 -3.81 -1.61
N VAL A 56 3.34 -2.47 -1.52
CA VAL A 56 2.45 -1.55 -2.23
C VAL A 56 2.60 -1.68 -3.76
N ASP A 57 3.84 -1.71 -4.25
CA ASP A 57 4.17 -1.86 -5.66
C ASP A 57 3.69 -3.22 -6.18
N ALA A 58 3.89 -4.30 -5.42
CA ALA A 58 3.37 -5.62 -5.76
C ALA A 58 1.84 -5.65 -5.87
N ILE A 59 1.12 -5.00 -4.94
CA ILE A 59 -0.35 -4.90 -5.00
C ILE A 59 -0.77 -4.13 -6.25
N ASN A 60 -0.09 -3.04 -6.60
CA ASN A 60 -0.42 -2.24 -7.78
C ASN A 60 -0.22 -3.03 -9.08
N LEU A 61 0.90 -3.74 -9.23
CA LEU A 61 1.15 -4.62 -10.38
C LEU A 61 0.10 -5.75 -10.49
N LEU A 62 -0.29 -6.35 -9.35
CA LEU A 62 -1.35 -7.36 -9.35
C LEU A 62 -2.71 -6.79 -9.74
N ARG A 63 -3.01 -5.53 -9.38
CA ARG A 63 -4.24 -4.85 -9.82
C ARG A 63 -4.23 -4.61 -11.33
N GLU A 64 -3.10 -4.20 -11.89
CA GLU A 64 -2.93 -4.01 -13.32
C GLU A 64 -3.15 -5.33 -14.09
N ILE A 65 -2.61 -6.44 -13.58
CA ILE A 65 -2.88 -7.78 -14.12
C ILE A 65 -4.38 -8.10 -14.08
N ALA A 66 -5.05 -7.83 -12.96
CA ALA A 66 -6.48 -8.09 -12.82
C ALA A 66 -7.32 -7.25 -13.79
N ASP A 67 -6.93 -6.00 -14.06
CA ASP A 67 -7.63 -5.14 -15.02
C ASP A 67 -7.41 -5.63 -16.46
N ASN A 68 -6.18 -6.02 -16.81
CA ASN A 68 -5.88 -6.63 -18.11
C ASN A 68 -6.66 -7.93 -18.35
N LEU A 69 -6.83 -8.78 -17.32
CA LEU A 69 -7.64 -10.01 -17.41
C LEU A 69 -9.12 -9.71 -17.70
N LYS A 70 -9.68 -8.66 -17.09
CA LYS A 70 -11.06 -8.23 -17.36
C LYS A 70 -11.21 -7.72 -18.78
N ASP A 71 -10.26 -6.95 -19.28
CA ASP A 71 -10.30 -6.44 -20.66
C ASP A 71 -10.11 -7.56 -21.68
N LEU A 72 -9.29 -8.56 -21.37
CA LEU A 72 -9.15 -9.75 -22.20
C LEU A 72 -10.44 -10.59 -22.21
N HIS A 73 -11.14 -10.70 -21.08
CA HIS A 73 -12.45 -11.35 -21.02
C HIS A 73 -13.51 -10.61 -21.85
N ARG A 74 -13.50 -9.27 -21.81
CA ARG A 74 -14.40 -8.43 -22.63
C ARG A 74 -14.13 -8.57 -24.13
N SER A 75 -12.87 -8.71 -24.53
CA SER A 75 -12.47 -8.77 -25.94
C SER A 75 -12.52 -10.17 -26.55
N ALA A 76 -12.17 -11.21 -25.78
CA ALA A 76 -12.14 -12.61 -26.25
C ALA A 76 -13.51 -13.33 -26.16
N GLY A 77 -14.49 -12.73 -25.47
CA GLY A 77 -15.79 -13.36 -25.20
C GLY A 77 -15.68 -14.56 -24.25
N THR A 78 -16.63 -15.50 -24.32
CA THR A 78 -16.71 -16.64 -23.38
C THR A 78 -15.76 -17.79 -23.70
N THR A 79 -15.07 -17.77 -24.84
CA THR A 79 -14.21 -18.86 -25.35
C THR A 79 -13.14 -19.32 -24.34
N HIS A 80 -12.72 -18.44 -23.44
CA HIS A 80 -11.75 -18.71 -22.36
C HIS A 80 -12.26 -18.30 -20.98
N GLY A 81 -13.59 -18.22 -20.79
CA GLY A 81 -14.21 -17.68 -19.58
C GLY A 81 -13.69 -18.32 -18.29
N ASP A 82 -13.67 -19.65 -18.23
CA ASP A 82 -13.25 -20.40 -17.03
C ASP A 82 -11.75 -20.20 -16.71
N GLN A 83 -10.91 -20.12 -17.75
CA GLN A 83 -9.46 -19.91 -17.59
C GLN A 83 -9.16 -18.49 -17.11
N LEU A 84 -9.88 -17.50 -17.62
CA LEU A 84 -9.75 -16.10 -17.21
C LEU A 84 -10.27 -15.86 -15.80
N GLN A 85 -11.39 -16.50 -15.44
CA GLN A 85 -11.91 -16.46 -14.08
C GLN A 85 -10.91 -17.08 -13.10
N ALA A 86 -10.36 -18.25 -13.41
CA ALA A 86 -9.34 -18.90 -12.58
C ALA A 86 -8.08 -18.02 -12.40
N ALA A 87 -7.62 -17.35 -13.47
CA ALA A 87 -6.49 -16.43 -13.40
C ALA A 87 -6.79 -15.19 -12.53
N LEU A 88 -8.03 -14.66 -12.62
CA LEU A 88 -8.47 -13.55 -11.78
C LEU A 88 -8.52 -13.94 -10.30
N ASP A 89 -9.07 -15.12 -9.99
CA ASP A 89 -9.15 -15.65 -8.63
C ASP A 89 -7.74 -15.84 -8.03
N GLN A 90 -6.79 -16.36 -8.80
CA GLN A 90 -5.39 -16.47 -8.39
C GLN A 90 -4.74 -15.11 -8.13
N THR A 91 -5.05 -14.10 -8.96
CA THR A 91 -4.54 -12.74 -8.80
C THR A 91 -5.09 -12.09 -7.52
N VAL A 92 -6.39 -12.27 -7.25
CA VAL A 92 -7.00 -11.80 -6.00
C VAL A 92 -6.40 -12.49 -4.78
N ALA A 93 -6.18 -13.81 -4.85
CA ALA A 93 -5.52 -14.55 -3.78
C ALA A 93 -4.06 -14.08 -3.56
N ALA A 94 -3.34 -13.73 -4.63
CA ALA A 94 -2.00 -13.15 -4.52
C ALA A 94 -2.02 -11.79 -3.82
N ILE A 95 -2.98 -10.90 -4.16
CA ILE A 95 -3.15 -9.60 -3.49
C ILE A 95 -3.41 -9.81 -2.00
N GLN A 96 -4.30 -10.73 -1.64
CA GLN A 96 -4.62 -11.04 -0.24
C GLN A 96 -3.40 -11.56 0.52
N ARG A 97 -2.57 -12.40 -0.10
CA ARG A 97 -1.32 -12.88 0.50
C ARG A 97 -0.32 -11.77 0.73
N VAL A 98 -0.08 -10.90 -0.25
CA VAL A 98 0.82 -9.73 -0.11
C VAL A 98 0.28 -8.78 0.96
N TRP A 99 -1.04 -8.58 0.99
CA TRP A 99 -1.71 -7.76 1.98
C TRP A 99 -1.49 -8.29 3.40
N ALA A 100 -1.61 -9.60 3.59
CA ALA A 100 -1.40 -10.28 4.87
C ALA A 100 0.08 -10.36 5.28
N SER A 101 0.99 -10.59 4.33
CA SER A 101 2.44 -10.64 4.59
C SER A 101 3.03 -9.28 4.93
N GLY A 102 2.60 -8.24 4.20
CA GLY A 102 2.99 -6.86 4.48
C GLY A 102 2.34 -6.31 5.74
N ALA A 103 1.26 -6.94 6.22
CA ALA A 103 0.74 -6.66 7.54
C ALA A 103 1.57 -7.33 8.63
N ASN A 104 2.22 -8.48 8.42
CA ASN A 104 2.93 -9.21 9.49
C ASN A 104 4.42 -8.84 9.68
N ARG A 105 4.91 -7.78 9.04
CA ARG A 105 6.30 -7.31 9.14
C ARG A 105 6.42 -5.97 9.87
#